data_AF-A0A2I0QE15-F1
#
_entry.id   AF-A0A2I0QE15-F1
#
_cell.length_a   1.000
_cell.length_b   1.000
_cell.length_c   1.000
_cell.angle_alpha   90.00
_cell.angle_beta   90.00
_cell.angle_gamma   90.00
#
_symmetry.space_group_name_H-M   'P 1'
#
loop_
_entity.id
_entity.type
_entity.pdbx_description
1 polymer ?
#
loop_
_entity_poly.entity_id
_entity_poly.type
_entity_poly.pdbx_seq_one_letter_code
_entity_poly.pdbx_strand_id
1 'polypeptide(L)'
;MPFLSHTIAQNEPSPGDAIGKSHDSRVIRVERKKFRDFGAYEEISRRQSHRVKTRSLFLKLDKNSRKELKKPHGKLTSFEEISKQTISGKTIICVGDKTCELALKNKINVKILIYDNLILRKRISTPEIVKNYRADEFHIKNPAGYLNLELFDLIDNAVNSQNNVKIIVDGEEDLAALAVISDAPENTIVFYGQPRKGLVMIEVDLYIKEKVKGIINAMEEVEI
;
A
#
# COMPACT_ATOMS: atom_id res chain seq x y z
N MET A 1 45.62 42.02 49.33
CA MET A 1 46.88 41.76 48.59
C MET A 1 46.73 40.42 47.88
N PRO A 2 47.09 40.35 46.59
CA PRO A 2 46.30 39.75 45.50
C PRO A 2 46.87 38.40 45.04
N PHE A 3 46.17 37.63 44.21
CA PHE A 3 46.36 37.48 42.74
C PHE A 3 45.09 36.75 42.22
N LEU A 4 44.20 37.22 41.33
CA LEU A 4 44.33 37.58 39.89
C LEU A 4 45.33 36.67 39.17
N SER A 5 45.08 35.99 38.06
CA SER A 5 44.06 36.03 37.00
C SER A 5 44.49 34.98 35.96
N HIS A 6 43.62 34.75 34.95
CA HIS A 6 43.82 34.09 33.65
C HIS A 6 43.04 32.76 33.48
N THR A 7 42.25 32.43 32.45
CA THR A 7 41.60 33.09 31.28
C THR A 7 41.53 32.00 30.19
N ILE A 8 40.32 31.62 29.74
CA ILE A 8 39.93 31.17 28.37
C ILE A 8 40.54 29.82 27.89
N ALA A 9 39.90 28.89 27.17
CA ALA A 9 38.81 28.92 26.21
C ALA A 9 38.04 27.58 26.17
N GLN A 10 36.76 27.68 25.82
CA GLN A 10 35.97 26.57 25.29
C GLN A 10 36.43 26.30 23.85
N ASN A 11 36.77 25.05 23.53
CA ASN A 11 36.97 24.62 22.15
C ASN A 11 35.61 24.25 21.54
N GLU A 12 34.98 25.21 20.86
CA GLU A 12 34.04 24.92 19.78
C GLU A 12 34.82 24.63 18.49
N PRO A 13 34.53 23.55 17.75
CA PRO A 13 35.00 23.43 16.38
C PRO A 13 34.08 24.21 15.43
N SER A 14 34.67 25.18 14.74
CA SER A 14 34.06 25.94 13.63
C SER A 14 33.94 25.10 12.34
N PRO A 15 33.02 25.46 11.43
CA PRO A 15 32.62 24.65 10.28
C PRO A 15 33.47 24.93 9.03
N GLY A 16 33.78 23.89 8.25
CA GLY A 16 34.38 24.06 6.93
C GLY A 16 34.94 22.77 6.32
N ASP A 17 34.24 22.29 5.29
CA ASP A 17 34.76 21.56 4.13
C ASP A 17 35.23 20.11 4.28
N ALA A 18 34.26 19.20 4.17
CA ALA A 18 34.46 17.91 3.51
C ALA A 18 33.28 17.59 2.59
N ILE A 19 33.40 18.00 1.33
CA ILE A 19 32.51 17.61 0.23
C ILE A 19 32.80 16.16 -0.14
N GLY A 20 31.74 15.34 -0.20
CA GLY A 20 31.65 14.20 -1.11
C GLY A 20 32.05 12.83 -0.56
N LYS A 21 31.04 12.05 -0.18
CA LYS A 21 30.61 10.87 -0.96
C LYS A 21 29.24 10.39 -0.46
N SER A 22 28.38 10.18 -1.44
CA SER A 22 26.96 9.92 -1.32
C SER A 22 26.66 8.43 -1.18
N HIS A 23 25.43 8.14 -0.71
CA HIS A 23 24.73 6.85 -0.69
C HIS A 23 25.05 5.92 0.48
N ASP A 24 24.56 6.30 1.67
CA ASP A 24 24.22 5.34 2.72
C ASP A 24 22.91 4.63 2.37
N SER A 25 23.05 3.33 2.19
CA SER A 25 22.08 2.26 2.21
C SER A 25 21.03 2.34 3.31
N ARG A 26 19.76 2.10 2.96
CA ARG A 26 18.79 1.45 3.87
C ARG A 26 17.63 0.84 3.07
N VAL A 27 17.84 -0.42 2.65
CA VAL A 27 16.74 -1.29 2.22
C VAL A 27 15.93 -1.62 3.48
N ILE A 28 14.70 -1.10 3.56
CA ILE A 28 13.82 -1.32 4.71
C ILE A 28 13.26 -2.74 4.61
N ARG A 29 13.67 -3.56 5.57
CA ARG A 29 13.31 -4.96 5.76
C ARG A 29 11.88 -5.05 6.28
N VAL A 30 11.08 -5.95 5.71
CA VAL A 30 9.73 -6.31 6.21
C VAL A 30 9.85 -6.69 7.70
N GLU A 31 9.32 -5.85 8.60
CA GLU A 31 9.35 -6.11 10.04
C GLU A 31 8.27 -7.13 10.44
N ARG A 32 8.75 -8.21 11.07
CA ARG A 32 7.99 -9.40 11.48
C ARG A 32 7.31 -9.16 12.83
N LYS A 33 5.98 -9.32 12.94
CA LYS A 33 5.33 -9.61 14.23
C LYS A 33 4.20 -10.63 14.10
N LYS A 34 4.51 -11.82 14.64
CA LYS A 34 3.66 -12.99 15.03
C LYS A 34 2.46 -13.33 14.13
N PHE A 35 2.74 -14.21 13.18
CA PHE A 35 1.78 -14.85 12.27
C PHE A 35 1.64 -16.34 12.61
N ARG A 36 0.43 -16.82 12.95
CA ARG A 36 0.18 -18.25 13.20
C ARG A 36 -0.40 -19.00 11.98
N ASP A 37 -1.01 -18.27 11.05
CA ASP A 37 -1.71 -18.89 9.90
C ASP A 37 -1.03 -18.63 8.53
N PHE A 38 0.07 -17.86 8.49
CA PHE A 38 0.89 -17.57 7.29
C PHE A 38 2.10 -18.51 7.11
N GLY A 39 2.07 -19.70 7.74
CA GLY A 39 3.21 -20.63 7.75
C GLY A 39 3.78 -20.93 6.34
N ALA A 40 2.91 -21.06 5.34
CA ALA A 40 3.30 -21.29 3.95
C ALA A 40 4.07 -20.11 3.34
N TYR A 41 3.64 -18.86 3.58
CA TYR A 41 4.34 -17.67 3.10
C TYR A 41 5.68 -17.49 3.83
N GLU A 42 5.73 -17.69 5.15
CA GLU A 42 7.01 -17.70 5.88
C GLU A 42 7.97 -18.74 5.32
N GLU A 43 7.48 -19.92 4.93
CA GLU A 43 8.30 -21.00 4.37
C GLU A 43 8.75 -20.69 2.92
N ILE A 44 7.88 -20.10 2.09
CA ILE A 44 8.21 -19.63 0.73
C ILE A 44 9.24 -18.49 0.78
N SER A 45 9.03 -17.48 1.62
CA SER A 45 10.00 -16.40 1.84
C SER A 45 11.30 -16.90 2.49
N ARG A 46 11.25 -17.90 3.39
CA ARG A 46 12.46 -18.55 3.96
C ARG A 46 13.25 -19.34 2.91
N ARG A 47 12.57 -20.08 2.04
CA ARG A 47 13.20 -20.85 0.94
C ARG A 47 13.82 -19.91 -0.09
N GLN A 48 13.17 -18.80 -0.42
CA GLN A 48 13.73 -17.75 -1.28
C GLN A 48 14.90 -17.00 -0.63
N SER A 49 14.87 -16.77 0.69
CA SER A 49 15.97 -16.09 1.41
C SER A 49 17.26 -16.92 1.53
N HIS A 50 17.20 -18.25 1.39
CA HIS A 50 18.39 -19.13 1.48
C HIS A 50 18.91 -19.61 0.12
N ARG A 51 18.25 -19.27 -0.99
CA ARG A 51 18.74 -19.59 -2.33
C ARG A 51 18.15 -18.58 -3.31
N VAL A 52 19.03 -17.73 -3.86
CA VAL A 52 18.79 -16.69 -4.88
C VAL A 52 18.35 -15.33 -4.30
N LYS A 53 19.09 -14.26 -4.63
CA LYS A 53 18.59 -12.87 -4.60
C LYS A 53 17.31 -12.85 -5.46
N THR A 54 16.14 -13.00 -4.87
CA THR A 54 14.87 -12.90 -5.63
C THR A 54 14.81 -11.51 -6.25
N ARG A 55 14.87 -11.46 -7.57
CA ARG A 55 14.55 -10.24 -8.32
C ARG A 55 13.05 -10.01 -8.14
N SER A 56 12.65 -8.84 -7.66
CA SER A 56 11.23 -8.51 -7.60
C SER A 56 10.75 -8.20 -9.01
N LEU A 57 9.70 -8.89 -9.43
CA LEU A 57 9.07 -8.72 -10.74
C LEU A 57 7.98 -7.65 -10.64
N PHE A 58 7.99 -6.74 -11.59
CA PHE A 58 7.05 -5.63 -11.66
C PHE A 58 6.40 -5.56 -13.04
N LEU A 59 5.13 -5.15 -13.06
CA LEU A 59 4.48 -4.74 -14.30
C LEU A 59 4.60 -3.23 -14.44
N LYS A 60 5.17 -2.77 -15.54
CA LYS A 60 5.35 -1.36 -15.84
C LYS A 60 4.19 -0.85 -16.68
N LEU A 61 3.57 0.21 -16.18
CA LEU A 61 2.43 0.85 -16.82
C LEU A 61 2.87 1.67 -18.03
N ASP A 62 2.33 1.34 -19.21
CA ASP A 62 2.50 2.17 -20.40
C ASP A 62 1.64 3.45 -20.32
N LYS A 63 1.95 4.43 -21.18
CA LYS A 63 1.28 5.75 -21.18
C LYS A 63 -0.20 5.68 -21.56
N ASN A 64 -0.62 4.71 -22.37
CA ASN A 64 -2.01 4.54 -22.80
C ASN A 64 -2.84 3.88 -21.71
N SER A 65 -2.33 2.83 -21.07
CA SER A 65 -2.94 2.21 -19.89
C SER A 65 -3.14 3.23 -18.77
N ARG A 66 -2.18 4.14 -18.55
CA ARG A 66 -2.34 5.23 -17.59
C ARG A 66 -3.51 6.18 -17.88
N LYS A 67 -3.90 6.36 -19.13
CA LYS A 67 -5.08 7.19 -19.49
C LYS A 67 -6.38 6.45 -19.25
N GLU A 68 -6.40 5.14 -19.51
CA GLU A 68 -7.55 4.30 -19.19
C GLU A 68 -7.86 4.32 -17.69
N LEU A 69 -6.83 4.16 -16.86
CA LEU A 69 -6.96 4.15 -15.39
C LEU A 69 -7.43 5.46 -14.76
N LYS A 70 -7.42 6.56 -15.53
CA LYS A 70 -8.01 7.84 -15.10
C LYS A 70 -9.53 7.87 -15.26
N LYS A 71 -10.12 6.86 -15.88
CA LYS A 71 -11.57 6.69 -15.98
C LYS A 71 -12.03 5.85 -14.78
N PRO A 72 -13.15 6.22 -14.12
CA PRO A 72 -13.73 5.33 -13.13
C PRO A 72 -14.15 4.04 -13.83
N HIS A 73 -13.68 2.90 -13.33
CA HIS A 73 -14.05 1.58 -13.83
C HIS A 73 -15.28 1.02 -13.10
N GLY A 74 -15.90 1.83 -12.23
CA GLY A 74 -17.10 1.51 -11.47
C GLY A 74 -18.03 2.71 -11.28
N LYS A 75 -18.97 2.55 -10.36
CA LYS A 75 -19.96 3.58 -10.03
C LYS A 75 -19.34 4.64 -9.12
N LEU A 76 -19.42 5.91 -9.51
CA LEU A 76 -19.10 7.03 -8.62
C LEU A 76 -20.20 7.13 -7.55
N THR A 77 -19.79 7.25 -6.29
CA THR A 77 -20.72 7.32 -5.15
C THR A 77 -20.06 8.02 -3.95
N SER A 78 -20.74 8.01 -2.82
CA SER A 78 -20.25 8.46 -1.52
C SER A 78 -20.60 7.40 -0.47
N PHE A 79 -19.88 7.36 0.65
CA PHE A 79 -20.18 6.38 1.71
C PHE A 79 -21.53 6.65 2.38
N GLU A 80 -21.99 7.89 2.33
CA GLU A 80 -23.28 8.35 2.81
C GLU A 80 -24.45 7.82 1.95
N GLU A 81 -24.22 7.59 0.66
CA GLU A 81 -25.21 7.05 -0.28
C GLU A 81 -25.30 5.52 -0.26
N ILE A 82 -24.28 4.85 0.28
CA ILE A 82 -24.20 3.38 0.23
C ILE A 82 -25.13 2.79 1.29
N SER A 83 -26.15 2.07 0.80
CA SER A 83 -27.07 1.36 1.69
C SER A 83 -26.38 0.17 2.37
N LYS A 84 -26.78 -0.14 3.61
CA LYS A 84 -26.31 -1.35 4.31
C LYS A 84 -26.59 -2.63 3.52
N GLN A 85 -27.68 -2.66 2.76
CA GLN A 85 -28.06 -3.80 1.92
C GLN A 85 -27.05 -4.05 0.79
N THR A 86 -26.50 -2.98 0.21
CA THR A 86 -25.50 -3.06 -0.87
C THR A 86 -24.23 -3.78 -0.42
N ILE A 87 -23.79 -3.55 0.82
CA ILE A 87 -22.55 -4.11 1.38
C ILE A 87 -22.77 -5.36 2.26
N SER A 88 -24.03 -5.71 2.55
CA SER A 88 -24.35 -6.82 3.45
C SER A 88 -23.94 -8.15 2.85
N GLY A 89 -23.20 -8.96 3.61
CA GLY A 89 -22.74 -10.29 3.19
C GLY A 89 -21.65 -10.27 2.10
N LYS A 90 -21.07 -9.10 1.80
CA LYS A 90 -20.01 -8.95 0.81
C LYS A 90 -18.66 -8.72 1.48
N THR A 91 -17.61 -9.18 0.84
CA THR A 91 -16.23 -8.84 1.23
C THR A 91 -15.96 -7.40 0.80
N ILE A 92 -15.47 -6.55 1.69
CA ILE A 92 -15.18 -5.15 1.36
C ILE A 92 -13.67 -4.91 1.36
N ILE A 93 -13.15 -4.35 0.26
CA ILE A 93 -11.76 -3.95 0.13
C ILE A 93 -11.71 -2.45 -0.16
N CYS A 94 -10.87 -1.71 0.58
CA CYS A 94 -10.67 -0.28 0.37
C CYS A 94 -9.24 -0.02 -0.09
N VAL A 95 -9.10 0.81 -1.12
CA VAL A 95 -7.83 1.24 -1.70
C VAL A 95 -7.87 2.77 -1.71
N GLY A 96 -7.10 3.40 -0.84
CA GLY A 96 -7.06 4.86 -0.76
C GLY A 96 -6.83 5.28 0.67
N ASP A 97 -5.89 6.17 0.95
CA ASP A 97 -5.80 6.85 2.25
C ASP A 97 -7.15 7.40 2.71
N LYS A 98 -7.74 8.28 1.90
CA LYS A 98 -9.04 8.90 2.18
C LYS A 98 -10.18 7.89 2.11
N THR A 99 -10.10 6.94 1.20
CA THR A 99 -11.13 5.90 1.02
C THR A 99 -11.21 5.01 2.26
N CYS A 100 -10.08 4.50 2.73
CA CYS A 100 -9.93 3.72 3.94
C CYS A 100 -10.40 4.51 5.17
N GLU A 101 -9.96 5.76 5.32
CA GLU A 101 -10.39 6.61 6.43
C GLU A 101 -11.92 6.80 6.46
N LEU A 102 -12.51 7.16 5.31
CA LEU A 102 -13.95 7.40 5.21
C LEU A 102 -14.77 6.13 5.40
N ALA A 103 -14.30 4.98 4.89
CA ALA A 103 -14.98 3.69 5.08
C ALA A 103 -15.08 3.35 6.58
N LEU A 104 -13.96 3.48 7.30
CA LEU A 104 -13.94 3.20 8.74
C LEU A 104 -14.76 4.22 9.53
N LYS A 105 -14.74 5.51 9.16
CA LYS A 105 -15.59 6.55 9.78
C LYS A 105 -17.08 6.24 9.62
N ASN A 106 -17.47 5.67 8.48
CA ASN A 106 -18.82 5.21 8.20
C ASN A 106 -19.12 3.82 8.78
N LYS A 107 -18.25 3.28 9.65
CA LYS A 107 -18.41 1.99 10.33
C LYS A 107 -18.57 0.80 9.37
N ILE A 108 -17.97 0.88 8.20
CA ILE A 108 -17.93 -0.22 7.24
C ILE A 108 -16.91 -1.25 7.72
N ASN A 109 -17.29 -2.53 7.70
CA ASN A 109 -16.38 -3.62 8.02
C ASN A 109 -15.52 -3.94 6.80
N VAL A 110 -14.26 -3.49 6.82
CA VAL A 110 -13.33 -3.62 5.69
C VAL A 110 -12.40 -4.82 5.90
N LYS A 111 -12.44 -5.79 4.99
CA LYS A 111 -11.58 -6.97 5.03
C LYS A 111 -10.12 -6.61 4.76
N ILE A 112 -9.87 -5.77 3.77
CA ILE A 112 -8.52 -5.34 3.36
C ILE A 112 -8.49 -3.83 3.18
N LEU A 113 -7.59 -3.16 3.90
CA LEU A 113 -7.26 -1.74 3.76
C LEU A 113 -5.93 -1.63 3.03
N ILE A 114 -5.89 -0.99 1.86
CA ILE A 114 -4.67 -0.68 1.12
C ILE A 114 -4.51 0.84 1.09
N TYR A 115 -3.38 1.32 1.58
CA TYR A 115 -3.11 2.76 1.68
C TYR A 115 -1.61 3.03 1.61
N ASP A 116 -1.23 4.25 1.25
CA ASP A 116 0.18 4.61 1.08
C ASP A 116 0.79 5.26 2.34
N ASN A 117 2.12 5.31 2.37
CA ASN A 117 2.87 5.97 3.44
C ASN A 117 3.11 7.48 3.20
N LEU A 118 2.47 8.14 2.23
CA LEU A 118 2.66 9.58 1.99
C LEU A 118 2.09 10.43 3.13
N ILE A 119 1.18 9.89 3.93
CA ILE A 119 0.77 10.52 5.20
C ILE A 119 1.98 10.67 6.15
N LEU A 120 2.94 9.74 6.15
CA LEU A 120 4.17 9.85 6.96
C LEU A 120 5.25 10.79 6.38
N ARG A 121 5.17 11.19 5.10
CA ARG A 121 6.18 12.05 4.45
C ARG A 121 5.98 13.56 4.70
N LYS A 122 4.87 13.96 5.33
CA LYS A 122 4.67 15.30 5.91
C LYS A 122 3.81 15.18 7.16
N ARG A 123 4.41 15.11 8.37
CA ARG A 123 3.83 15.40 9.73
C ARG A 123 2.28 15.30 9.94
N ILE A 124 1.58 14.47 9.19
CA ILE A 124 0.16 14.20 9.30
C ILE A 124 0.18 12.74 9.75
N SER A 125 -0.27 12.49 10.96
CA SER A 125 -0.36 11.11 11.45
C SER A 125 -1.31 10.33 10.54
N THR A 126 -1.00 9.07 10.19
CA THR A 126 -2.03 8.13 9.69
C THR A 126 -3.26 8.28 10.59
N PRO A 127 -4.48 8.41 10.03
CA PRO A 127 -5.67 8.66 10.84
C PRO A 127 -5.76 7.63 11.97
N GLU A 128 -6.02 8.08 13.20
CA GLU A 128 -6.04 7.18 14.37
C GLU A 128 -7.02 6.01 14.18
N ILE A 129 -8.10 6.25 13.43
CA ILE A 129 -9.09 5.23 13.10
C ILE A 129 -8.51 4.07 12.28
N VAL A 130 -7.57 4.35 11.36
CA VAL A 130 -6.87 3.32 10.57
C VAL A 130 -5.82 2.63 11.43
N LYS A 131 -5.11 3.37 12.29
CA LYS A 131 -4.11 2.81 13.22
C LYS A 131 -4.74 1.84 14.22
N ASN A 132 -5.88 2.23 14.79
CA ASN A 132 -6.60 1.46 15.81
C ASN A 132 -7.48 0.35 15.21
N TYR A 133 -7.55 0.25 13.88
CA TYR A 133 -8.26 -0.82 13.22
C TYR A 133 -7.58 -2.16 13.50
N ARG A 134 -8.32 -3.09 14.11
CA ARG A 134 -7.81 -4.40 14.49
C ARG A 134 -7.64 -5.27 13.24
N ALA A 135 -6.42 -5.28 12.72
CA ALA A 135 -6.03 -5.99 11.51
C ALA A 135 -4.54 -6.33 11.54
N ASP A 136 -4.17 -7.41 10.86
CA ASP A 136 -2.77 -7.76 10.61
C ASP A 136 -2.17 -6.78 9.61
N GLU A 137 -0.94 -6.34 9.84
CA GLU A 137 -0.31 -5.28 9.05
C GLU A 137 0.87 -5.81 8.23
N PHE A 138 0.86 -5.47 6.94
CA PHE A 138 1.88 -5.85 5.97
C PHE A 138 2.39 -4.62 5.24
N HIS A 139 3.67 -4.64 4.87
CA HIS A 139 4.32 -3.54 4.15
C HIS A 139 4.86 -4.06 2.83
N ILE A 140 4.57 -3.36 1.74
CA ILE A 140 5.01 -3.72 0.39
C ILE A 140 5.49 -2.47 -0.34
N LYS A 141 6.52 -2.63 -1.17
CA LYS A 141 7.02 -1.56 -2.03
C LYS A 141 6.32 -1.63 -3.39
N ASN A 142 5.75 -0.51 -3.84
CA ASN A 142 5.14 -0.40 -5.16
C ASN A 142 5.55 0.93 -5.83
N PRO A 143 6.71 0.98 -6.51
CA PRO A 143 7.21 2.22 -7.10
C PRO A 143 6.22 2.85 -8.10
N ALA A 144 6.30 4.16 -8.28
CA ALA A 144 5.39 4.88 -9.17
C ALA A 144 5.42 4.36 -10.61
N GLY A 145 4.24 4.04 -11.15
CA GLY A 145 4.09 3.44 -12.49
C GLY A 145 4.41 1.95 -12.58
N TYR A 146 4.64 1.28 -11.45
CA TYR A 146 4.87 -0.16 -11.39
C TYR A 146 3.81 -0.83 -10.53
N LEU A 147 3.53 -2.10 -10.83
CA LEU A 147 2.70 -2.98 -10.02
C LEU A 147 3.55 -4.19 -9.61
N ASN A 148 3.85 -4.29 -8.32
CA ASN A 148 4.61 -5.40 -7.74
C ASN A 148 3.78 -6.69 -7.77
N LEU A 149 4.31 -7.76 -8.37
CA LEU A 149 3.61 -9.05 -8.43
C LEU A 149 3.37 -9.66 -7.04
N GLU A 150 4.21 -9.37 -6.06
CA GLU A 150 4.01 -9.82 -4.67
C GLU A 150 2.71 -9.27 -4.05
N LEU A 151 2.15 -8.19 -4.61
CA LEU A 151 0.89 -7.63 -4.15
C LEU A 151 -0.30 -8.56 -4.43
N PHE A 152 -0.26 -9.30 -5.54
CA PHE A 152 -1.32 -10.24 -5.91
C PHE A 152 -1.37 -11.40 -4.91
N ASP A 153 -0.21 -12.01 -4.61
CA ASP A 153 -0.09 -13.05 -3.59
C ASP A 153 -0.56 -12.54 -2.22
N LEU A 154 -0.21 -11.30 -1.86
CA LEU A 154 -0.62 -10.71 -0.58
C LEU A 154 -2.14 -10.51 -0.52
N ILE A 155 -2.77 -10.07 -1.61
CA ILE A 155 -4.22 -9.89 -1.70
C ILE A 155 -4.93 -11.24 -1.57
N ASP A 156 -4.49 -12.26 -2.31
CA ASP A 156 -5.10 -13.60 -2.26
C ASP A 156 -5.03 -14.18 -0.84
N ASN A 157 -3.86 -14.12 -0.20
CA ASN A 157 -3.70 -14.56 1.19
C ASN A 157 -4.56 -13.73 2.16
N ALA A 158 -4.64 -12.41 1.96
CA ALA A 158 -5.42 -11.53 2.82
C ALA A 158 -6.92 -11.79 2.72
N VAL A 159 -7.45 -12.06 1.52
CA VAL A 159 -8.85 -12.43 1.31
C VAL A 159 -9.19 -13.71 2.08
N ASN A 160 -8.31 -14.72 1.99
CA ASN A 160 -8.52 -16.05 2.57
C ASN A 160 -8.18 -16.13 4.08
N SER A 161 -7.55 -15.10 4.64
CA SER A 161 -7.19 -15.05 6.06
C SER A 161 -8.43 -14.96 6.96
N GLN A 162 -8.31 -15.29 8.25
CA GLN A 162 -9.40 -15.05 9.21
C GLN A 162 -9.48 -13.59 9.66
N ASN A 163 -8.34 -12.94 9.83
CA ASN A 163 -8.24 -11.57 10.32
C ASN A 163 -8.47 -10.56 9.21
N ASN A 164 -8.81 -9.33 9.57
CA ASN A 164 -8.74 -8.21 8.61
C ASN A 164 -7.29 -7.83 8.39
N VAL A 165 -6.99 -7.22 7.25
CA VAL A 165 -5.62 -6.94 6.82
C VAL A 165 -5.44 -5.47 6.45
N LYS A 166 -4.30 -4.90 6.83
CA LYS A 166 -3.78 -3.61 6.38
C LYS A 166 -2.55 -3.85 5.51
N ILE A 167 -2.57 -3.34 4.28
CA ILE A 167 -1.45 -3.37 3.35
C ILE A 167 -0.97 -1.94 3.17
N ILE A 168 0.22 -1.66 3.69
CA ILE A 168 0.87 -0.37 3.58
C ILE A 168 1.78 -0.39 2.36
N VAL A 169 1.49 0.48 1.41
CA VAL A 169 2.21 0.58 0.15
C VAL A 169 3.22 1.72 0.22
N ASP A 170 4.51 1.42 0.06
CA ASP A 170 5.52 2.44 -0.20
C ASP A 170 5.60 2.74 -1.71
N GLY A 171 4.84 3.75 -2.14
CA GLY A 171 4.84 4.26 -3.51
C GLY A 171 3.43 4.61 -4.02
N GLU A 172 3.08 4.20 -5.24
CA GLU A 172 1.74 4.46 -5.83
C GLU A 172 0.73 3.37 -5.42
N GLU A 173 -0.40 3.81 -4.88
CA GLU A 173 -1.52 2.95 -4.48
C GLU A 173 -2.56 2.76 -5.61
N ASP A 174 -2.67 3.69 -6.56
CA ASP A 174 -3.66 3.66 -7.64
C ASP A 174 -3.62 2.33 -8.45
N LEU A 175 -2.43 1.73 -8.60
CA LEU A 175 -2.27 0.44 -9.30
C LEU A 175 -2.66 -0.77 -8.44
N ALA A 176 -2.65 -0.64 -7.12
CA ALA A 176 -3.11 -1.69 -6.22
C ALA A 176 -4.59 -1.99 -6.42
N ALA A 177 -5.39 -0.99 -6.80
CA ALA A 177 -6.81 -1.20 -7.12
C ALA A 177 -6.99 -2.22 -8.26
N LEU A 178 -6.09 -2.24 -9.26
CA LEU A 178 -6.16 -3.21 -10.35
C LEU A 178 -5.84 -4.63 -9.90
N ALA A 179 -4.79 -4.79 -9.08
CA ALA A 179 -4.48 -6.09 -8.50
C ALA A 179 -5.66 -6.62 -7.67
N VAL A 180 -6.27 -5.74 -6.86
CA VAL A 180 -7.46 -6.10 -6.07
C VAL A 180 -8.62 -6.52 -6.97
N ILE A 181 -8.95 -5.74 -8.01
CA ILE A 181 -10.09 -6.07 -8.88
C ILE A 181 -9.82 -7.35 -9.66
N SER A 182 -8.58 -7.61 -10.09
CA SER A 182 -8.19 -8.82 -10.83
C SER A 182 -8.35 -10.10 -10.00
N ASP A 183 -7.97 -10.05 -8.72
CA ASP A 183 -7.77 -11.27 -7.93
C ASP A 183 -8.80 -11.46 -6.83
N ALA A 184 -9.51 -10.40 -6.44
CA ALA A 184 -10.60 -10.53 -5.48
C ALA A 184 -11.66 -11.57 -5.94
N PRO A 185 -12.24 -12.33 -5.00
CA PRO A 185 -13.31 -13.26 -5.32
C PRO A 185 -14.55 -12.49 -5.75
N GLU A 186 -15.43 -13.16 -6.50
CA GLU A 186 -16.78 -12.65 -6.75
C GLU A 186 -17.50 -12.35 -5.43
N ASN A 187 -18.51 -11.48 -5.46
CA ASN A 187 -19.19 -10.98 -4.26
C ASN A 187 -18.27 -10.12 -3.34
N THR A 188 -17.21 -9.55 -3.91
CA THR A 188 -16.39 -8.50 -3.29
C THR A 188 -16.82 -7.13 -3.79
N ILE A 189 -16.89 -6.14 -2.90
CA ILE A 189 -16.94 -4.73 -3.27
C ILE A 189 -15.58 -4.10 -3.04
N VAL A 190 -15.06 -3.48 -4.09
CA VAL A 190 -13.83 -2.69 -4.06
C VAL A 190 -14.21 -1.22 -4.08
N PHE A 191 -13.77 -0.51 -3.05
CA PHE A 191 -13.82 0.93 -2.96
C PHE A 191 -12.45 1.50 -3.25
N TYR A 192 -12.37 2.45 -4.20
CA TYR A 192 -11.12 3.14 -4.43
C TYR A 192 -11.31 4.62 -4.76
N GLY A 193 -10.29 5.42 -4.47
CA GLY A 193 -10.29 6.84 -4.77
C GLY A 193 -9.95 7.09 -6.24
N GLN A 194 -10.76 7.86 -6.94
CA GLN A 194 -10.44 8.33 -8.28
C GLN A 194 -10.02 9.81 -8.22
N PRO A 195 -8.78 10.16 -8.62
CA PRO A 195 -8.30 11.53 -8.60
C PRO A 195 -9.25 12.51 -9.29
N ARG A 196 -9.65 13.56 -8.57
CA ARG A 196 -10.57 14.63 -9.01
C ARG A 196 -12.00 14.18 -9.35
N LYS A 197 -12.38 12.92 -9.07
CA LYS A 197 -13.72 12.39 -9.35
C LYS A 197 -14.45 11.89 -8.10
N GLY A 198 -13.72 11.38 -7.11
CA GLY A 198 -14.31 10.93 -5.84
C GLY A 198 -14.20 9.42 -5.64
N LEU A 199 -15.07 8.87 -4.78
CA LEU A 199 -15.10 7.46 -4.45
C LEU A 199 -15.72 6.65 -5.59
N VAL A 200 -15.06 5.58 -5.99
CA VAL A 200 -15.57 4.59 -6.94
C VAL A 200 -15.89 3.31 -6.19
N MET A 201 -17.05 2.74 -6.49
CA MET A 201 -17.49 1.42 -6.05
C MET A 201 -17.51 0.47 -7.24
N ILE A 202 -16.83 -0.67 -7.11
CA ILE A 202 -16.90 -1.80 -8.05
C ILE A 202 -17.41 -3.01 -7.29
N GLU A 203 -18.44 -3.64 -7.82
CA GLU A 203 -18.77 -5.01 -7.46
C GLU A 203 -18.00 -5.95 -8.38
N VAL A 204 -17.23 -6.86 -7.79
CA VAL A 204 -16.36 -7.77 -8.53
C VAL A 204 -17.21 -8.88 -9.16
N ASP A 205 -17.22 -8.88 -10.48
CA ASP A 205 -17.79 -9.92 -11.33
C ASP A 205 -16.77 -10.39 -12.38
N LEU A 206 -17.07 -11.46 -13.13
CA LEU A 206 -16.17 -11.96 -14.16
C LEU A 206 -15.87 -10.92 -15.25
N TYR A 207 -16.83 -10.06 -15.60
CA TYR A 207 -16.66 -9.08 -16.65
C TYR A 207 -15.63 -8.01 -16.29
N ILE A 208 -15.71 -7.43 -15.09
CA ILE A 208 -14.75 -6.41 -14.64
C ILE A 208 -13.37 -7.02 -14.39
N LYS A 209 -13.31 -8.27 -13.91
CA LYS A 209 -12.06 -9.03 -13.76
C LYS A 209 -11.35 -9.18 -15.09
N GLU A 210 -12.04 -9.68 -16.12
CA GLU A 210 -11.43 -9.87 -17.45
C GLU A 210 -11.04 -8.54 -18.09
N LYS A 211 -11.84 -7.48 -17.90
CA LYS A 211 -11.48 -6.14 -18.36
C LYS A 211 -10.20 -5.64 -17.72
N VAL A 212 -10.06 -5.78 -16.40
CA VAL A 212 -8.86 -5.33 -15.67
C VAL A 212 -7.64 -6.20 -16.01
N LYS A 213 -7.81 -7.52 -16.13
CA LYS A 213 -6.75 -8.43 -16.61
C LYS A 213 -6.28 -8.06 -18.01
N GLY A 214 -7.17 -7.63 -18.90
CA GLY A 214 -6.79 -7.11 -20.22
C GLY A 214 -5.84 -5.91 -20.12
N ILE A 215 -6.08 -5.00 -19.17
CA ILE A 215 -5.19 -3.85 -18.91
C ILE A 215 -3.84 -4.34 -18.35
N ILE A 216 -3.87 -5.26 -17.37
CA ILE A 216 -2.67 -5.82 -16.73
C ILE A 216 -1.80 -6.56 -17.76
N ASN A 217 -2.41 -7.38 -18.63
CA ASN A 217 -1.71 -8.15 -19.66
C ASN A 217 -1.10 -7.27 -20.77
N ALA A 218 -1.52 -6.02 -20.90
CA ALA A 218 -0.93 -5.05 -21.81
C ALA A 218 0.32 -4.35 -21.21
N MET A 219 0.59 -4.54 -19.92
CA MET A 219 1.76 -3.98 -19.23
C MET A 219 3.04 -4.75 -19.57
N GLU A 220 4.18 -4.08 -19.44
CA GLU A 220 5.50 -4.68 -19.68
C GLU A 220 6.05 -5.28 -18.39
N GLU A 221 6.42 -6.57 -18.41
CA GLU A 221 7.10 -7.22 -17.29
C GLU A 221 8.55 -6.76 -17.21
N VAL A 222 8.98 -6.31 -16.03
CA VAL A 222 10.34 -5.83 -15.76
C VAL A 222 10.86 -6.34 -14.43
N GLU A 223 12.17 -6.60 -14.37
CA GLU A 223 12.88 -6.91 -13.13
C GLU A 223 13.61 -5.65 -12.63
N ILE A 224 13.48 -5.32 -11.34
CA ILE A 224 14.09 -4.11 -10.73
C ILE A 224 14.90 -4.50 -9.50
#